data_AF-A0A1G1GQ08-F1
#
_entry.id   AF-A0A1G1GQ08-F1
#
_cell.length_a   1.000
_cell.length_b   1.000
_cell.length_c   1.000
_cell.angle_alpha   90.00
_cell.angle_beta   90.00
_cell.angle_gamma   90.00
#
_symmetry.space_group_name_H-M   'P 1'
#
loop_
_entity.id
_entity.type
_entity.pdbx_description
1 polymer ?
#
loop_
_entity_poly.entity_id
_entity_poly.type
_entity_poly.pdbx_seq_one_letter_code
_entity_poly.pdbx_strand_id
1 'polypeptide(L)'
;MGKMIEVSGSGVDTTGKKNCWEHKKCGRQPGGHKAAELGVCPVTTYGELNGAHGGKNAGRACWAIAGSLCGGKIQGTYAQKLSNCWRCDFMNQVKKEEESCPIGFSATRLGMDKALEKKKSGTHGMSFAAGVEAERH
;
A
#
# COMPACT_ATOMS: atom_id res chain seq x y z
N MET A 1 -9.45 -22.04 -41.61
CA MET A 1 -9.02 -20.62 -41.60
C MET A 1 -9.33 -20.06 -40.22
N GLY A 2 -8.47 -20.37 -39.24
CA GLY A 2 -8.65 -19.96 -37.84
C GLY A 2 -8.14 -18.54 -37.64
N LYS A 3 -9.00 -17.64 -37.14
CA LYS A 3 -8.62 -16.28 -36.77
C LYS A 3 -7.73 -16.32 -35.54
N MET A 4 -6.54 -15.74 -35.67
CA MET A 4 -5.64 -15.41 -34.58
C MET A 4 -6.36 -14.44 -33.62
N ILE A 5 -6.36 -14.76 -32.33
CA ILE A 5 -6.73 -13.82 -31.27
C ILE A 5 -5.41 -13.22 -30.79
N GLU A 6 -5.19 -11.96 -31.12
CA GLU A 6 -4.10 -11.18 -30.54
C GLU A 6 -4.43 -10.93 -29.07
N VAL A 7 -3.75 -11.65 -28.19
CA VAL A 7 -3.76 -11.38 -26.76
C VAL A 7 -2.93 -10.13 -26.54
N SER A 8 -3.61 -8.99 -26.43
CA SER A 8 -3.02 -7.73 -26.03
C SER A 8 -2.44 -7.85 -24.62
N GLY A 9 -1.11 -7.83 -24.57
CA GLY A 9 -0.32 -7.80 -23.34
C GLY A 9 -0.77 -6.66 -22.44
N SER A 10 -1.01 -7.04 -21.19
CA SER A 10 -1.30 -6.18 -20.04
C SER A 10 -0.31 -5.03 -19.93
N GLY A 11 -0.74 -3.85 -20.40
CA GLY A 11 -0.16 -2.58 -19.99
C GLY A 11 -0.38 -2.41 -18.49
N VAL A 12 0.72 -2.36 -17.73
CA VAL A 12 0.68 -1.90 -16.35
C VAL A 12 0.27 -0.44 -16.40
N ASP A 13 -0.99 -0.16 -16.03
CA ASP A 13 -1.48 1.20 -15.89
C ASP A 13 -0.73 1.87 -14.72
N THR A 14 0.09 2.86 -15.02
CA THR A 14 0.88 3.65 -14.06
C THR A 14 0.06 4.77 -13.41
N THR A 15 -1.26 4.64 -13.32
CA THR A 15 -2.04 5.43 -12.38
C THR A 15 -1.87 4.83 -10.97
N GLY A 16 -1.30 5.61 -10.04
CA GLY A 16 -0.94 5.12 -8.71
C GLY A 16 -2.09 4.41 -7.97
N LYS A 17 -1.77 3.31 -7.25
CA LYS A 17 -2.76 2.52 -6.50
C LYS A 17 -3.52 3.41 -5.49
N LYS A 18 -4.85 3.28 -5.44
CA LYS A 18 -5.72 4.09 -4.57
C LYS A 18 -5.49 3.79 -3.10
N ASN A 19 -5.51 4.84 -2.27
CA ASN A 19 -5.51 4.77 -0.82
C ASN A 19 -6.94 4.65 -0.27
N CYS A 20 -7.08 4.24 0.99
CA CYS A 20 -8.40 3.98 1.58
C CYS A 20 -9.32 5.21 1.58
N TRP A 21 -8.78 6.43 1.73
CA TRP A 21 -9.58 7.66 1.74
C TRP A 21 -10.09 8.04 0.35
N GLU A 22 -9.38 7.65 -0.72
CA GLU A 22 -9.84 7.82 -2.11
C GLU A 22 -10.91 6.79 -2.45
N HIS A 23 -10.74 5.55 -1.99
CA HIS A 23 -11.71 4.48 -2.20
C HIS A 23 -13.00 4.70 -1.40
N LYS A 24 -12.87 5.03 -0.11
CA LYS A 24 -14.00 5.21 0.80
C LYS A 24 -14.62 6.60 0.76
N LYS A 25 -13.90 7.59 0.22
CA LYS A 25 -14.33 9.01 0.16
C LYS A 25 -14.80 9.53 1.52
N CYS A 26 -14.10 9.14 2.60
CA CYS A 26 -14.55 9.42 3.96
C CYS A 26 -14.35 10.89 4.39
N GLY A 27 -13.60 11.69 3.64
CA GLY A 27 -13.46 13.13 3.86
C GLY A 27 -12.60 13.53 5.07
N ARG A 28 -11.86 12.59 5.68
CA ARG A 28 -11.03 12.83 6.88
C ARG A 28 -9.53 12.93 6.59
N GLN A 29 -9.12 13.03 5.33
CA GLN A 29 -7.75 13.41 4.97
C GLN A 29 -7.45 14.87 5.40
N PRO A 30 -6.18 15.29 5.47
CA PRO A 30 -5.84 16.70 5.73
C PRO A 30 -6.54 17.61 4.72
N GLY A 31 -7.20 18.67 5.20
CA GLY A 31 -8.04 19.55 4.37
C GLY A 31 -9.36 18.94 3.89
N GLY A 32 -9.72 17.73 4.33
CA GLY A 32 -10.98 17.09 3.98
C GLY A 32 -12.20 17.72 4.69
N HIS A 33 -13.36 17.69 4.03
CA HIS A 33 -14.59 18.33 4.53
C HIS A 33 -15.10 17.79 5.88
N LYS A 34 -14.69 16.59 6.31
CA LYS A 34 -15.02 16.01 7.62
C LYS A 34 -13.87 16.10 8.63
N ALA A 35 -12.71 16.64 8.24
CA ALA A 35 -11.55 16.72 9.11
C ALA A 35 -11.74 17.72 10.25
N ALA A 36 -12.47 18.82 10.04
CA ALA A 36 -12.75 19.81 11.08
C ALA A 36 -13.71 19.28 12.15
N GLU A 37 -14.72 18.50 11.76
CA GLU A 37 -15.75 17.97 12.66
C GLU A 37 -15.31 16.67 13.33
N LEU A 38 -14.75 15.72 12.58
CA LEU A 38 -14.43 14.37 13.06
C LEU A 38 -12.93 14.15 13.31
N GLY A 39 -12.13 15.20 13.18
CA GLY A 39 -10.66 15.13 13.21
C GLY A 39 -10.05 14.47 11.96
N VAL A 40 -8.75 14.71 11.76
CA VAL A 40 -7.96 14.08 10.69
C VAL A 40 -7.79 12.59 10.98
N CYS A 41 -7.95 11.75 9.95
CA CYS A 41 -7.77 10.32 10.04
C CYS A 41 -6.29 9.97 10.21
N PRO A 42 -5.88 9.23 11.26
CA PRO A 42 -4.47 8.93 11.51
C PRO A 42 -3.80 8.18 10.35
N VAL A 43 -4.57 7.37 9.60
CA VAL A 43 -4.08 6.65 8.41
C VAL A 43 -3.45 7.59 7.37
N THR A 44 -3.96 8.82 7.28
CA THR A 44 -3.55 9.80 6.27
C THR A 44 -2.25 10.50 6.63
N THR A 45 -1.78 10.39 7.87
CA THR A 45 -0.55 11.02 8.38
C THR A 45 0.46 10.01 8.91
N TYR A 46 0.11 8.73 8.99
CA TYR A 46 0.96 7.68 9.53
C TYR A 46 2.09 7.30 8.55
N GLY A 47 3.24 7.96 8.69
CA GLY A 47 4.35 7.90 7.73
C GLY A 47 5.19 6.62 7.73
N GLU A 48 5.25 5.85 8.83
CA GLU A 48 6.13 4.67 8.90
C GLU A 48 5.70 3.55 7.92
N LEU A 49 4.43 3.54 7.52
CA LEU A 49 3.91 2.60 6.51
C LEU A 49 3.90 3.17 5.10
N ASN A 50 4.50 4.34 4.88
CA ASN A 50 4.57 4.91 3.54
C ASN A 50 5.27 3.95 2.56
N GLY A 51 4.62 3.66 1.43
CA GLY A 51 5.06 2.67 0.46
C GLY A 51 4.60 1.23 0.75
N ALA A 52 3.92 0.97 1.87
CA ALA A 52 3.30 -0.32 2.16
C ALA A 52 2.26 -0.59 1.08
N HIS A 53 2.44 -1.73 0.40
CA HIS A 53 1.66 -2.11 -0.77
C HIS A 53 1.58 -0.99 -1.85
N GLY A 54 2.58 -0.11 -1.94
CA GLY A 54 2.58 1.01 -2.90
C GLY A 54 1.59 2.13 -2.58
N GLY A 55 1.05 2.19 -1.35
CA GLY A 55 0.23 3.31 -0.87
C GLY A 55 1.03 4.47 -0.29
N LYS A 56 0.36 5.59 -0.06
CA LYS A 56 0.89 6.74 0.68
C LYS A 56 0.56 6.60 2.16
N ASN A 57 1.51 6.89 3.05
CA ASN A 57 1.35 6.69 4.50
C ASN A 57 0.77 5.29 4.76
N ALA A 58 -0.20 5.14 5.66
CA ALA A 58 -0.88 3.86 5.86
C ALA A 58 -2.09 3.64 4.94
N GLY A 59 -2.21 4.37 3.83
CA GLY A 59 -3.41 4.41 2.98
C GLY A 59 -3.82 3.07 2.37
N ARG A 60 -2.85 2.21 2.03
CA ARG A 60 -3.08 0.82 1.61
C ARG A 60 -2.79 -0.20 2.71
N ALA A 61 -2.78 0.25 3.96
CA ALA A 61 -2.52 -0.55 5.15
C ALA A 61 -3.46 -0.15 6.31
N CYS A 62 -4.63 0.44 5.99
CA CYS A 62 -5.46 1.15 6.96
C CYS A 62 -5.99 0.23 8.08
N TRP A 63 -6.10 -1.07 7.84
CA TRP A 63 -6.46 -2.08 8.85
C TRP A 63 -5.47 -2.11 10.01
N ALA A 64 -4.20 -1.75 9.78
CA ALA A 64 -3.16 -1.81 10.80
C ALA A 64 -3.10 -0.60 11.75
N ILE A 65 -3.85 0.47 11.50
CA ILE A 65 -3.78 1.72 12.28
C ILE A 65 -4.99 1.88 13.21
N ALA A 66 -4.79 1.93 14.52
CA ALA A 66 -5.88 2.21 15.46
C ALA A 66 -6.52 3.60 15.23
N GLY A 67 -7.78 3.78 15.63
CA GLY A 67 -8.47 5.08 15.50
C GLY A 67 -8.93 5.47 14.09
N SER A 68 -8.74 4.62 13.07
CA SER A 68 -9.36 4.83 11.76
C SER A 68 -10.84 4.42 11.79
N LEU A 69 -11.73 5.28 11.30
CA LEU A 69 -13.16 4.97 11.19
C LEU A 69 -13.43 4.15 9.91
N CYS A 70 -14.07 2.99 10.05
CA CYS A 70 -14.75 2.32 8.94
C CYS A 70 -16.24 2.60 9.09
N GLY A 71 -16.87 3.21 8.08
CA GLY A 71 -18.30 3.54 8.13
C GLY A 71 -18.69 4.58 9.20
N GLY A 72 -17.76 5.45 9.62
CA GLY A 72 -18.04 6.53 10.58
C GLY A 72 -18.02 6.14 12.06
N LYS A 73 -17.73 4.88 12.41
CA LYS A 73 -17.62 4.43 13.82
C LYS A 73 -16.20 4.02 14.18
N ILE A 74 -15.76 4.37 15.40
CA ILE A 74 -14.48 3.90 15.95
C ILE A 74 -14.59 2.39 16.08
N GLN A 75 -13.80 1.68 15.30
CA GLN A 75 -13.69 0.22 15.40
C GLN A 75 -12.70 -0.07 16.53
N GLY A 76 -13.11 -0.89 17.50
CA GLY A 76 -12.46 -1.11 18.80
C GLY A 76 -10.99 -1.55 18.78
N THR A 77 -10.65 -2.67 19.42
CA THR A 77 -9.24 -3.10 19.50
C THR A 77 -8.70 -3.55 18.14
N TYR A 78 -7.37 -3.61 17.98
CA TYR A 78 -6.70 -4.09 16.75
C TYR A 78 -7.27 -5.42 16.25
N ALA A 79 -7.52 -6.38 17.14
CA ALA A 79 -8.06 -7.70 16.81
C ALA A 79 -9.49 -7.64 16.26
N GLN A 80 -10.37 -6.86 16.90
CA GLN A 80 -11.76 -6.66 16.45
C GLN A 80 -11.76 -6.01 15.06
N LYS A 81 -10.90 -5.01 14.88
CA LYS A 81 -10.75 -4.29 13.62
C LYS A 81 -10.24 -5.20 12.50
N LEU A 82 -9.21 -6.01 12.75
CA LEU A 82 -8.67 -6.93 11.75
C LEU A 82 -9.71 -7.94 11.27
N SER A 83 -10.54 -8.47 12.18
CA SER A 83 -11.65 -9.38 11.81
C SER A 83 -12.64 -8.72 10.84
N ASN A 84 -13.00 -7.45 11.09
CA ASN A 84 -13.90 -6.69 10.22
C ASN A 84 -13.24 -6.33 8.88
N CYS A 85 -11.92 -6.12 8.90
CA CYS A 85 -11.17 -5.76 7.69
C CYS A 85 -11.07 -6.92 6.68
N TRP A 86 -11.12 -8.19 7.10
CA TRP A 86 -11.20 -9.32 6.16
C TRP A 86 -12.47 -9.28 5.28
N ARG A 87 -13.52 -8.61 5.74
CA ARG A 87 -14.76 -8.38 4.98
C ARG A 87 -14.79 -7.02 4.27
N CYS A 88 -13.74 -6.22 4.41
CA CYS A 88 -13.63 -4.93 3.75
C CYS A 88 -13.29 -5.12 2.27
N ASP A 89 -14.16 -4.64 1.40
CA ASP A 89 -13.95 -4.49 -0.05
C ASP A 89 -12.60 -3.86 -0.39
N PHE A 90 -12.16 -2.83 0.34
CA PHE A 90 -10.87 -2.19 0.07
C PHE A 90 -9.68 -3.10 0.41
N MET A 91 -9.68 -3.78 1.56
CA MET A 91 -8.58 -4.71 1.90
C MET A 91 -8.52 -5.87 0.92
N ASN A 92 -9.69 -6.39 0.50
CA ASN A 92 -9.77 -7.46 -0.49
C ASN A 92 -9.31 -7.00 -1.88
N GLN A 93 -9.62 -5.77 -2.27
CA GLN A 93 -9.04 -5.16 -3.47
C GLN A 93 -7.52 -5.05 -3.35
N VAL A 94 -7.02 -4.56 -2.22
CA VAL A 94 -5.57 -4.47 -1.98
C VAL A 94 -4.91 -5.85 -2.10
N LYS A 95 -5.47 -6.86 -1.46
CA LYS A 95 -4.98 -8.24 -1.53
C LYS A 95 -4.85 -8.72 -2.98
N LYS A 96 -5.90 -8.56 -3.79
CA LYS A 96 -5.90 -8.93 -5.22
C LYS A 96 -4.81 -8.19 -6.01
N GLU A 97 -4.68 -6.88 -5.79
CA GLU A 97 -3.66 -6.05 -6.45
C GLU A 97 -2.22 -6.39 -6.04
N GLU A 98 -2.01 -7.13 -4.94
CA GLU A 98 -0.69 -7.58 -4.50
C GLU A 98 -0.39 -9.04 -4.86
N GLU A 99 -1.34 -9.82 -5.39
CA GLU A 99 -1.13 -11.24 -5.76
C GLU A 99 0.00 -11.42 -6.78
N SER A 100 0.16 -10.48 -7.70
CA SER A 100 1.23 -10.47 -8.70
C SER A 100 2.49 -9.70 -8.28
N CYS A 101 2.50 -9.09 -7.09
CA CYS A 101 3.64 -8.32 -6.60
C CYS A 101 4.68 -9.26 -5.94
N PRO A 102 5.99 -9.14 -6.22
CA PRO A 102 7.02 -10.03 -5.67
C PRO A 102 7.10 -10.10 -4.12
N ILE A 103 6.61 -9.07 -3.44
CA ILE A 103 6.57 -9.01 -1.97
C ILE A 103 5.22 -9.49 -1.41
N GLY A 104 4.17 -9.46 -2.23
CA GLY A 104 2.84 -9.94 -1.86
C GLY A 104 2.09 -9.07 -0.85
N PHE A 105 0.95 -9.61 -0.43
CA PHE A 105 0.06 -9.00 0.56
C PHE A 105 0.50 -9.33 2.00
N SER A 106 0.34 -8.37 2.92
CA SER A 106 0.52 -8.59 4.36
C SER A 106 -0.63 -7.96 5.14
N ALA A 107 -1.31 -8.78 5.94
CA ALA A 107 -2.37 -8.30 6.84
C ALA A 107 -1.82 -7.71 8.15
N THR A 108 -0.60 -8.08 8.55
CA THR A 108 -0.03 -7.70 9.84
C THR A 108 0.90 -6.52 9.69
N ARG A 109 1.02 -5.74 10.78
CA ARG A 109 1.96 -4.63 10.83
C ARG A 109 3.40 -5.10 10.61
N LEU A 110 3.81 -6.10 11.38
CA LEU A 110 5.13 -6.71 11.29
C LEU A 110 5.50 -7.19 9.87
N GLY A 111 4.55 -7.80 9.14
CA GLY A 111 4.82 -8.24 7.78
C GLY A 111 5.01 -7.08 6.80
N MET A 112 4.31 -5.96 7.01
CA MET A 112 4.51 -4.75 6.20
C MET A 112 5.85 -4.08 6.50
N ASP A 113 6.26 -4.00 7.77
CA ASP A 113 7.56 -3.42 8.13
C ASP A 113 8.71 -4.21 7.50
N LYS A 114 8.70 -5.55 7.60
CA LYS A 114 9.69 -6.43 6.94
C LYS A 114 9.71 -6.26 5.42
N ALA A 115 8.54 -6.10 4.81
CA ALA A 115 8.40 -5.83 3.38
C ALA A 115 9.04 -4.49 2.97
N LEU A 116 8.88 -3.45 3.79
CA LEU A 116 9.49 -2.14 3.57
C LEU A 116 11.01 -2.17 3.77
N GLU A 117 11.50 -2.88 4.77
CA GLU A 117 12.94 -3.10 5.00
C GLU A 117 13.58 -3.81 3.81
N LYS A 118 12.96 -4.89 3.30
CA LYS A 118 13.43 -5.63 2.13
C LYS A 118 13.48 -4.75 0.86
N LYS A 119 12.51 -3.85 0.69
CA LYS A 119 12.53 -2.85 -0.40
C LYS A 119 13.74 -1.93 -0.29
N LYS A 120 14.04 -1.43 0.90
CA LYS A 120 15.20 -0.55 1.15
C LYS A 120 16.53 -1.26 0.91
N SER A 121 16.68 -2.50 1.37
CA SER A 121 17.90 -3.29 1.17
C SER A 121 18.13 -3.69 -0.30
N GLY A 122 17.05 -3.94 -1.05
CA GLY A 122 17.12 -4.21 -2.50
C GLY A 122 17.60 -3.02 -3.33
N THR A 123 17.35 -1.79 -2.89
CA THR A 123 17.84 -0.57 -3.57
C THR A 123 19.35 -0.34 -3.36
N HIS A 124 19.96 -0.91 -2.32
CA HIS A 124 21.39 -0.76 -2.03
C HIS A 124 22.31 -1.78 -2.74
N GLY A 125 21.76 -2.72 -3.50
CA GLY A 125 22.52 -3.78 -4.19
C GLY A 125 22.94 -3.48 -5.63
N MET A 126 22.65 -2.29 -6.16
CA MET A 126 23.03 -1.88 -7.53
C MET A 126 23.92 -0.62 -7.50
N SER A 127 25.08 -0.73 -6.87
CA SER A 127 26.20 0.19 -7.12
C SER A 127 27.48 -0.53 -6.74
N PHE A 128 28.10 -1.23 -7.70
CA PHE A 128 29.53 -1.49 -7.79
C PHE A 128 29.81 -2.30 -9.07
N ALA A 129 29.93 -1.61 -10.20
CA ALA A 129 30.68 -2.08 -11.36
C ALA A 129 30.97 -0.88 -12.27
N ALA A 130 31.85 0.01 -11.81
CA ALA A 130 32.51 0.96 -12.71
C ALA A 130 33.95 1.18 -12.21
N GLY A 131 34.89 0.64 -12.98
CA GLY A 131 36.26 1.14 -13.07
C GLY A 131 37.30 0.51 -12.15
N VAL A 132 37.98 -0.53 -12.62
CA VAL A 132 39.45 -0.65 -12.50
C VAL A 132 40.00 -1.36 -13.75
N GLU A 133 40.29 -0.60 -14.81
CA GLU A 133 41.38 -0.94 -15.74
C GLU A 133 42.15 0.34 -16.01
N ALA A 134 43.21 0.55 -15.24
CA ALA A 134 44.25 1.51 -15.53
C ALA A 134 45.60 0.81 -15.37
N GLU A 135 46.33 0.78 -16.50
CA GLU A 135 47.78 0.75 -16.62
C GLU A 135 48.51 -0.56 -16.24
N ARG A 136 48.79 -1.37 -17.27
CA ARG A 136 50.00 -2.19 -17.34
C ARG A 136 51.03 -1.46 -18.19
N HIS A 137 52.27 -1.52 -17.68
CA HIS A 137 53.50 -0.89 -18.15
C HIS A 137 53.84 -1.16 -19.62
#